data_AF-A0A182UPM9-F1
#
_entry.id   AF-A0A182UPM9-F1
#
_cell.length_a   1.000
_cell.length_b   1.000
_cell.length_c   1.000
_cell.angle_alpha   90.00
_cell.angle_beta   90.00
_cell.angle_gamma   90.00
#
_symmetry.space_group_name_H-M   'P 1'
#
loop_
_entity.id
_entity.type
_entity.pdbx_description
1 polymer ?
#
loop_
_entity_poly.entity_id
_entity_poly.type
_entity_poly.pdbx_seq_one_letter_code
_entity_poly.pdbx_strand_id
1 'polypeptide(L)'
;MASQSGSLQDRSNLEKYIRQLAMKAAQIIVQSRLGEKIATESNPNSTSTDWFNISITDQQSILDVLVETKKILADGGQHESIITRLPLCVEISLQTAEGGSMILECWTLSIRTDQTNAPQRANQVIYNRMSLLLKSLLSVTRVTPAYRVSRMKRADSYDIYYRIYTGEPQTNQLDVLEGHRLDKF
;
A
#
# COMPACT_ATOMS: atom_id res chain seq x y z
N MET A 1 16.67 -35.36 6.01
CA MET A 1 16.88 -34.40 4.90
C MET A 1 15.59 -33.82 4.31
N ALA A 2 14.43 -34.46 4.44
CA ALA A 2 13.13 -33.92 3.96
C ALA A 2 12.55 -32.74 4.78
N SER A 3 13.04 -32.49 6.00
CA SER A 3 12.54 -31.42 6.88
C SER A 3 13.11 -30.04 6.58
N GLN A 4 14.32 -29.93 6.02
CA GLN A 4 14.94 -28.65 5.68
C GLN A 4 14.39 -28.06 4.36
N SER A 5 14.06 -28.90 3.38
CA SER A 5 13.49 -28.45 2.10
C SER A 5 12.09 -27.84 2.26
N GLY A 6 11.23 -28.42 3.11
CA GLY A 6 9.91 -27.87 3.41
C GLY A 6 9.96 -26.48 4.05
N SER A 7 10.87 -26.28 5.01
CA SER A 7 11.03 -24.96 5.67
C SER A 7 11.55 -23.85 4.74
N LEU A 8 12.40 -24.19 3.76
CA LEU A 8 12.93 -23.23 2.79
C LEU A 8 11.87 -22.83 1.77
N GLN A 9 11.07 -23.80 1.31
CA GLN A 9 9.94 -23.55 0.42
C GLN A 9 8.87 -22.69 1.11
N ASP A 10 8.59 -22.96 2.38
CA ASP A 10 7.62 -22.18 3.15
C ASP A 10 8.06 -20.72 3.32
N ARG A 11 9.36 -20.50 3.59
CA ARG A 11 9.93 -19.15 3.66
C ARG A 11 9.85 -18.43 2.32
N SER A 12 10.18 -19.09 1.21
CA SER A 12 10.08 -18.51 -0.13
C SER A 12 8.64 -18.11 -0.49
N ASN A 13 7.66 -18.96 -0.15
CA ASN A 13 6.25 -18.65 -0.32
C ASN A 13 5.82 -17.43 0.51
N LEU A 14 6.28 -17.35 1.77
CA LEU A 14 5.98 -16.21 2.62
C LEU A 14 6.57 -14.91 2.05
N GLU A 15 7.81 -14.90 1.58
CA GLU A 15 8.41 -13.73 0.93
C GLU A 15 7.63 -13.31 -0.33
N LYS A 16 7.14 -14.27 -1.11
CA LYS A 16 6.25 -14.01 -2.24
C LYS A 16 4.93 -13.37 -1.80
N TYR A 17 4.32 -13.85 -0.71
CA TYR A 17 3.09 -13.27 -0.17
C TYR A 17 3.32 -11.85 0.35
N ILE A 18 4.41 -11.60 1.07
CA ILE A 18 4.75 -10.25 1.55
C ILE A 18 4.92 -9.29 0.38
N ARG A 19 5.59 -9.73 -0.70
CA ARG A 19 5.75 -8.92 -1.92
C ARG A 19 4.41 -8.53 -2.52
N GLN A 20 3.53 -9.50 -2.68
CA GLN A 20 2.21 -9.26 -3.28
C GLN A 20 1.31 -8.44 -2.36
N LEU A 21 1.43 -8.61 -1.04
CA LEU A 21 0.72 -7.78 -0.06
C LEU A 21 1.14 -6.31 -0.20
N ALA A 22 2.43 -6.04 -0.29
CA ALA A 22 2.97 -4.69 -0.46
C ALA A 22 2.52 -4.05 -1.78
N MET A 23 2.60 -4.79 -2.89
CA MET A 23 2.11 -4.37 -4.21
C MET A 23 0.61 -4.02 -4.16
N LYS A 24 -0.23 -4.90 -3.61
CA LYS A 24 -1.68 -4.68 -3.55
C LYS A 24 -2.07 -3.59 -2.55
N ALA A 25 -1.33 -3.43 -1.44
CA ALA A 25 -1.55 -2.33 -0.50
C ALA A 25 -1.31 -0.97 -1.16
N ALA A 26 -0.17 -0.79 -1.85
CA ALA A 26 0.13 0.44 -2.59
C ALA A 26 -0.92 0.74 -3.66
N GLN A 27 -1.30 -0.27 -4.45
CA GLN A 27 -2.37 -0.16 -5.43
C GLN A 27 -3.69 0.30 -4.80
N ILE A 28 -4.15 -0.34 -3.71
CA ILE A 28 -5.39 0.02 -3.02
C ILE A 28 -5.37 1.48 -2.53
N ILE A 29 -4.26 1.92 -1.93
CA ILE A 29 -4.12 3.27 -1.39
C ILE A 29 -4.19 4.29 -2.52
N VAL A 30 -3.32 4.19 -3.53
CA VAL A 30 -3.24 5.18 -4.60
C VAL A 30 -4.50 5.18 -5.47
N GLN A 31 -5.00 3.99 -5.85
CA GLN A 31 -6.21 3.89 -6.68
C GLN A 31 -7.44 4.51 -5.98
N SER A 32 -7.50 4.43 -4.65
CA SER A 32 -8.56 5.08 -3.88
C SER A 32 -8.47 6.62 -3.85
N ARG A 33 -7.39 7.22 -4.36
CA ARG A 33 -7.17 8.66 -4.43
C ARG A 33 -7.27 9.22 -5.86
N LEU A 34 -7.59 8.39 -6.85
CA LEU A 34 -7.75 8.83 -8.25
C LEU A 34 -9.07 9.56 -8.53
N GLY A 35 -9.96 9.71 -7.55
CA GLY A 35 -11.24 10.42 -7.73
C GLY A 35 -12.38 9.57 -8.31
N GLU A 36 -12.10 8.33 -8.73
CA GLU A 36 -13.07 7.44 -9.36
C GLU A 36 -13.66 6.39 -8.39
N LYS A 37 -14.85 5.88 -8.72
CA LYS A 37 -15.41 4.70 -8.04
C LYS A 37 -14.87 3.45 -8.73
N ILE A 38 -14.34 2.54 -7.92
CA ILE A 38 -13.87 1.23 -8.40
C ILE A 38 -14.92 0.20 -8.04
N ALA A 39 -15.37 -0.56 -9.03
CA ALA A 39 -16.20 -1.73 -8.86
C ALA A 39 -15.52 -2.91 -9.56
N THR A 40 -15.43 -4.04 -8.87
CA THR A 40 -14.89 -5.29 -9.41
C THR A 40 -15.88 -6.41 -9.17
N GLU A 41 -15.95 -7.35 -10.11
CA GLU A 41 -16.79 -8.53 -9.99
C GLU A 41 -16.04 -9.67 -9.29
N SER A 42 -16.79 -10.55 -8.64
CA SER A 42 -16.23 -11.78 -8.09
C SER A 42 -15.92 -12.75 -9.21
N ASN A 43 -14.72 -13.31 -9.22
CA ASN A 43 -14.29 -14.30 -10.20
C ASN A 43 -14.27 -15.70 -9.54
N PRO A 44 -15.20 -16.61 -9.87
CA PRO A 44 -15.18 -17.99 -9.36
C PRO A 44 -14.04 -18.81 -9.96
N ASN A 45 -13.49 -18.40 -11.12
CA ASN A 45 -12.39 -19.05 -11.82
C ASN A 45 -11.10 -18.23 -11.59
N SER A 46 -10.66 -18.15 -10.34
CA SER A 46 -9.49 -17.36 -9.95
C SER A 46 -8.27 -17.69 -10.80
N THR A 47 -7.62 -16.67 -11.33
CA THR A 47 -6.39 -16.78 -12.11
C THR A 47 -5.15 -16.72 -11.21
N SER A 48 -3.97 -17.04 -11.74
CA SER A 48 -2.71 -16.93 -10.99
C SER A 48 -2.33 -15.50 -10.59
N THR A 49 -3.03 -14.50 -11.14
CA THR A 49 -2.89 -13.07 -10.82
C THR A 49 -3.86 -12.60 -9.73
N ASP A 50 -4.88 -13.40 -9.38
CA ASP A 50 -5.87 -13.08 -8.35
C ASP A 50 -5.32 -13.36 -6.94
N TRP A 51 -4.50 -12.44 -6.45
CA TRP A 51 -3.90 -12.54 -5.12
C TRP A 51 -4.91 -12.28 -4.00
N PHE A 52 -4.74 -13.04 -2.91
CA PHE A 52 -5.49 -12.95 -1.66
C PHE A 52 -7.00 -13.19 -1.78
N ASN A 53 -7.47 -13.84 -2.85
CA ASN A 53 -8.89 -14.09 -3.10
C ASN A 53 -9.72 -12.78 -3.10
N ILE A 54 -9.14 -11.70 -3.62
CA ILE A 54 -9.80 -10.39 -3.77
C ILE A 54 -9.54 -9.91 -5.19
N SER A 55 -10.60 -9.47 -5.87
CA SER A 55 -10.51 -8.89 -7.21
C SER A 55 -10.00 -7.45 -7.12
N ILE A 56 -8.67 -7.29 -7.26
CA ILE A 56 -7.97 -6.00 -7.33
C ILE A 56 -7.31 -5.91 -8.72
N THR A 57 -8.06 -5.37 -9.68
CA THR A 57 -7.68 -5.33 -11.09
C THR A 57 -6.58 -4.30 -11.36
N ASP A 58 -5.57 -4.74 -12.10
CA ASP A 58 -4.48 -3.89 -12.58
C ASP A 58 -4.98 -3.06 -13.78
N GLN A 59 -5.51 -1.87 -13.49
CA GLN A 59 -6.01 -0.94 -14.52
C GLN A 59 -4.87 -0.12 -15.12
N GLN A 60 -5.07 0.42 -16.33
CA GLN A 60 -4.07 1.25 -17.00
C GLN A 60 -3.66 2.47 -16.16
N SER A 61 -4.61 3.08 -15.43
CA SER A 61 -4.39 4.26 -14.58
C SER A 61 -3.50 4.01 -13.35
N ILE A 62 -3.20 2.75 -13.02
CA ILE A 62 -2.39 2.37 -11.85
C ILE A 62 -1.09 1.66 -12.23
N LEU A 63 -0.76 1.55 -13.52
CA LEU A 63 0.44 0.83 -13.95
C LEU A 63 1.73 1.46 -13.44
N ASP A 64 1.82 2.79 -13.41
CA ASP A 64 3.01 3.48 -12.91
C ASP A 64 3.28 3.17 -11.44
N VAL A 65 2.21 3.11 -10.62
CA VAL A 65 2.26 2.66 -9.22
C VAL A 65 2.78 1.24 -9.10
N LEU A 66 2.31 0.32 -9.95
CA LEU A 66 2.76 -1.08 -9.93
C LEU A 66 4.24 -1.19 -10.35
N VAL A 67 4.65 -0.47 -11.40
CA VAL A 67 6.05 -0.46 -11.87
C VAL A 67 6.97 0.11 -10.80
N GLU A 68 6.62 1.26 -10.22
CA GLU A 68 7.40 1.93 -9.19
C GLU A 68 7.50 1.07 -7.92
N THR A 69 6.37 0.55 -7.43
CA THR A 69 6.34 -0.31 -6.24
C THR A 69 7.19 -1.57 -6.48
N LYS A 70 7.08 -2.19 -7.66
CA LYS A 70 7.87 -3.36 -8.01
C LYS A 70 9.36 -3.04 -8.04
N LYS A 71 9.75 -1.89 -8.61
CA LYS A 71 11.14 -1.42 -8.65
C LYS A 71 11.69 -1.23 -7.24
N ILE A 72 10.96 -0.52 -6.38
CA ILE A 72 11.35 -0.27 -4.98
C ILE A 72 11.52 -1.59 -4.21
N LEU A 73 10.58 -2.52 -4.36
CA LEU A 73 10.65 -3.83 -3.68
C LEU A 73 11.70 -4.76 -4.29
N ALA A 74 12.21 -4.46 -5.49
CA ALA A 74 13.28 -5.20 -6.15
C ALA A 74 14.66 -4.54 -5.97
N ASP A 75 14.72 -3.35 -5.36
CA ASP A 75 15.94 -2.56 -5.23
C ASP A 75 16.94 -3.21 -4.27
N GLY A 76 17.73 -4.15 -4.78
CA GLY A 76 18.93 -4.73 -4.18
C GLY A 76 19.16 -6.18 -4.60
N GLY A 77 20.10 -6.88 -3.97
CA GLY A 77 20.57 -8.17 -4.48
C GLY A 77 19.46 -9.21 -4.58
N GLN A 78 19.49 -10.06 -5.62
CA GLN A 78 18.53 -11.17 -5.85
C GLN A 78 18.34 -12.14 -4.65
N HIS A 79 19.20 -12.04 -3.64
CA HIS A 79 19.25 -12.92 -2.47
C HIS A 79 18.86 -12.20 -1.16
N GLU A 80 18.58 -10.90 -1.21
CA GLU A 80 18.14 -10.16 -0.02
C GLU A 80 16.64 -10.39 0.23
N SER A 81 16.31 -10.67 1.50
CA SER A 81 14.93 -10.91 1.92
C SER A 81 14.10 -9.65 1.77
N ILE A 82 12.88 -9.74 1.27
CA ILE A 82 11.99 -8.57 1.12
C ILE A 82 11.73 -7.80 2.42
N ILE A 83 11.93 -8.44 3.58
CA ILE A 83 11.77 -7.78 4.89
C ILE A 83 12.71 -6.58 5.04
N THR A 84 13.91 -6.61 4.43
CA THR A 84 14.86 -5.49 4.46
C THR A 84 14.44 -4.32 3.58
N ARG A 85 13.35 -4.47 2.81
CA ARG A 85 12.70 -3.41 2.00
C ARG A 85 11.44 -2.88 2.66
N LEU A 86 11.19 -3.26 3.90
CA LEU A 86 10.11 -2.72 4.69
C LEU A 86 10.69 -1.88 5.83
N PRO A 87 9.99 -0.83 6.29
CA PRO A 87 8.64 -0.42 5.89
C PRO A 87 8.50 0.10 4.45
N LEU A 88 7.39 -0.23 3.79
CA LEU A 88 6.94 0.43 2.56
C LEU A 88 6.00 1.57 2.95
N CYS A 89 6.29 2.77 2.48
CA CYS A 89 5.52 3.98 2.74
C CYS A 89 4.83 4.47 1.47
N VAL A 90 3.57 4.87 1.60
CA VAL A 90 2.78 5.53 0.55
C VAL A 90 2.28 6.85 1.12
N GLU A 91 2.82 7.94 0.60
CA GLU A 91 2.45 9.30 0.94
C GLU A 91 1.43 9.82 -0.07
N ILE A 92 0.38 10.46 0.41
CA ILE A 92 -0.62 11.15 -0.41
C ILE A 92 -0.51 12.62 -0.11
N SER A 93 -0.33 13.44 -1.15
CA SER A 93 -0.22 14.88 -1.04
C SER A 93 -1.17 15.59 -2.00
N LEU A 94 -1.41 16.86 -1.72
CA LEU A 94 -2.18 17.78 -2.52
C LEU A 94 -1.27 18.91 -2.95
N GLN A 95 -1.37 19.34 -4.20
CA GLN A 95 -0.72 20.55 -4.70
C GLN A 95 -1.74 21.49 -5.32
N THR A 96 -1.72 22.76 -4.95
CA THR A 96 -2.59 23.80 -5.54
C THR A 96 -1.93 24.44 -6.77
N ALA A 97 -2.74 25.10 -7.60
CA ALA A 97 -2.25 25.81 -8.78
C ALA A 97 -1.29 26.96 -8.43
N GLU A 98 -1.40 27.53 -7.23
CA GLU A 98 -0.49 28.58 -6.73
C GLU A 98 0.83 28.03 -6.19
N GLY A 99 1.06 26.72 -6.26
CA GLY A 99 2.29 26.07 -5.82
C GLY A 99 2.32 25.65 -4.35
N GLY A 100 1.22 25.83 -3.62
CA GLY A 100 1.08 25.30 -2.26
C GLY A 100 1.05 23.77 -2.29
N SER A 101 1.70 23.13 -1.31
CA SER A 101 1.73 21.67 -1.20
C SER A 101 1.48 21.23 0.23
N MET A 102 0.73 20.15 0.42
CA MET A 102 0.41 19.61 1.74
C MET A 102 0.33 18.08 1.68
N ILE A 103 0.98 17.41 2.62
CA ILE A 103 0.81 15.97 2.80
C ILE A 103 -0.51 15.74 3.54
N LEU A 104 -1.38 14.92 2.95
CA LEU A 104 -2.68 14.57 3.51
C LEU A 104 -2.60 13.31 4.38
N GLU A 105 -1.82 12.32 3.93
CA GLU A 105 -1.74 11.01 4.57
C GLU A 105 -0.36 10.37 4.36
N CYS A 106 0.10 9.61 5.36
CA CYS A 106 1.23 8.70 5.24
C CYS A 106 0.79 7.29 5.67
N TRP A 107 0.86 6.33 4.76
CA TRP A 107 0.51 4.94 4.99
C TRP A 107 1.77 4.09 5.06
N THR A 108 1.85 3.18 6.03
CA THR A 108 3.04 2.35 6.22
C THR A 108 2.67 0.88 6.34
N LEU A 109 3.34 0.04 5.55
CA LEU A 109 3.32 -1.42 5.70
C LEU A 109 4.68 -1.89 6.24
N SER A 110 4.69 -2.40 7.47
CA SER A 110 5.89 -2.91 8.12
C SER A 110 5.68 -4.33 8.63
N ILE A 111 6.79 -5.05 8.87
CA ILE A 111 6.78 -6.35 9.52
C ILE A 111 7.54 -6.23 10.83
N ARG A 112 6.85 -6.59 11.90
CA ARG A 112 7.44 -6.73 13.23
C ARG A 112 8.07 -8.12 13.37
N THR A 113 9.39 -8.17 13.38
CA THR A 113 10.16 -9.42 13.54
C THR A 113 10.31 -9.83 15.00
N ASP A 114 10.00 -8.93 15.94
CA ASP A 114 10.12 -9.10 17.39
C ASP A 114 8.93 -9.86 18.03
N GLN A 115 7.85 -10.09 17.28
CA GLN A 115 6.61 -10.70 17.78
C GLN A 115 6.18 -11.95 16.97
N THR A 116 7.01 -12.98 16.94
CA THR A 116 6.69 -14.26 16.27
C THR A 116 6.03 -15.28 17.22
N ASN A 117 4.82 -14.95 17.70
CA ASN A 117 4.06 -15.80 18.64
C ASN A 117 3.24 -16.91 17.96
N ALA A 118 3.83 -17.72 17.07
CA ALA A 118 3.08 -18.88 16.60
C ALA A 118 3.94 -20.10 16.22
N PRO A 119 3.60 -21.31 16.72
CA PRO A 119 4.09 -22.54 16.13
C PRO A 119 3.61 -22.57 14.67
N GLN A 120 4.55 -22.79 13.74
CA GLN A 120 4.36 -23.01 12.28
C GLN A 120 2.90 -22.89 11.83
N ARG A 121 2.40 -21.65 11.63
CA ARG A 121 1.09 -21.49 11.02
C ARG A 121 1.25 -21.83 9.55
N ALA A 122 0.52 -22.86 9.10
CA ALA A 122 0.44 -23.23 7.69
C ALA A 122 0.28 -21.98 6.83
N ASN A 123 1.11 -21.85 5.79
CA ASN A 123 1.16 -20.69 4.88
C ASN A 123 -0.22 -20.16 4.44
N GLN A 124 -1.20 -21.05 4.31
CA GLN A 124 -2.59 -20.71 4.03
C GLN A 124 -3.25 -19.79 5.07
N VAL A 125 -3.00 -19.99 6.37
CA VAL A 125 -3.56 -19.16 7.44
C VAL A 125 -3.01 -17.73 7.36
N ILE A 126 -1.72 -17.59 7.08
CA ILE A 126 -1.08 -16.29 6.90
C ILE A 126 -1.67 -15.59 5.67
N TYR A 127 -1.78 -16.30 4.55
CA TYR A 127 -2.39 -15.79 3.33
C TYR A 127 -3.82 -15.28 3.55
N ASN A 128 -4.66 -16.05 4.26
CA ASN A 128 -6.04 -15.65 4.58
C ASN A 128 -6.09 -14.42 5.51
N ARG A 129 -5.15 -14.28 6.45
CA ARG A 129 -5.04 -13.08 7.30
C ARG A 129 -4.61 -11.84 6.50
N MET A 130 -3.68 -12.02 5.55
CA MET A 130 -3.30 -10.97 4.60
C MET A 130 -4.47 -10.54 3.72
N SER A 131 -5.30 -11.48 3.26
CA SER A 131 -6.57 -11.18 2.58
C SER A 131 -7.50 -10.31 3.44
N LEU A 132 -7.71 -10.70 4.70
CA LEU A 132 -8.53 -9.91 5.62
C LEU A 132 -7.96 -8.49 5.81
N LEU A 133 -6.64 -8.36 5.96
CA LEU A 133 -5.97 -7.06 6.08
C LEU A 133 -6.22 -6.18 4.85
N LEU A 134 -6.15 -6.73 3.63
CA LEU A 134 -6.45 -5.99 2.41
C LEU A 134 -7.91 -5.56 2.31
N LYS A 135 -8.87 -6.38 2.78
CA LYS A 135 -10.30 -5.99 2.87
C LYS A 135 -10.51 -4.86 3.87
N SER A 136 -9.81 -4.91 5.00
CA SER A 136 -9.81 -3.80 5.98
C SER A 136 -9.23 -2.54 5.35
N LEU A 137 -8.08 -2.62 4.68
CA LEU A 137 -7.46 -1.49 3.99
C LEU A 137 -8.40 -0.90 2.92
N LEU A 138 -9.06 -1.75 2.14
CA LEU A 138 -10.08 -1.33 1.17
C LEU A 138 -11.20 -0.51 1.82
N SER A 139 -11.57 -0.83 3.06
CA SER A 139 -12.60 -0.08 3.79
C SER A 139 -12.04 1.23 4.37
N VAL A 140 -10.88 1.16 5.04
CA VAL A 140 -10.28 2.31 5.73
C VAL A 140 -9.92 3.42 4.75
N THR A 141 -9.36 3.10 3.58
CA THR A 141 -8.96 4.15 2.62
C THR A 141 -10.15 4.93 2.05
N ARG A 142 -11.40 4.52 2.27
CA ARG A 142 -12.62 5.22 1.81
C ARG A 142 -13.25 6.12 2.88
N VAL A 143 -12.85 5.97 4.15
CA VAL A 143 -13.43 6.74 5.26
C VAL A 143 -12.54 7.88 5.74
N THR A 144 -11.31 7.98 5.23
CA THR A 144 -10.42 9.08 5.56
C THR A 144 -10.83 10.39 4.86
N PRO A 145 -10.48 11.56 5.44
CA PRO A 145 -10.77 12.85 4.80
C PRO A 145 -10.17 12.98 3.39
N ALA A 146 -8.95 12.48 3.15
CA ALA A 146 -8.29 12.58 1.85
C ALA A 146 -9.05 11.84 0.73
N TYR A 147 -9.80 10.77 1.05
CA TYR A 147 -10.71 10.15 0.09
C TYR A 147 -11.76 11.15 -0.39
N ARG A 148 -12.43 11.84 0.54
CA ARG A 148 -13.46 12.84 0.18
C ARG A 148 -12.85 13.98 -0.63
N VAL A 149 -11.69 14.48 -0.22
CA VAL A 149 -10.92 15.50 -0.95
C VAL A 149 -10.68 15.04 -2.39
N SER A 150 -10.08 13.86 -2.61
CA SER A 150 -9.82 13.33 -3.96
C SER A 150 -11.08 13.20 -4.83
N ARG A 151 -12.25 12.93 -4.23
CA ARG A 151 -13.54 12.80 -4.94
C ARG A 151 -14.21 14.14 -5.24
N MET A 152 -13.86 15.20 -4.50
CA MET A 152 -14.47 16.53 -4.59
C MET A 152 -13.66 17.51 -5.46
N LYS A 153 -12.52 17.07 -5.99
CA LYS A 153 -11.65 17.87 -6.87
C LYS A 153 -12.48 18.55 -7.97
N ARG A 154 -12.36 19.88 -8.06
CA ARG A 154 -12.79 20.67 -9.21
C ARG A 154 -11.56 20.92 -10.10
N ALA A 155 -11.78 21.03 -11.41
CA ALA A 155 -10.70 21.11 -12.41
C ALA A 155 -9.63 22.18 -12.09
N ASP A 156 -10.02 23.29 -11.47
CA ASP A 156 -9.15 24.47 -11.29
C ASP A 156 -8.71 24.70 -9.84
N SER A 157 -8.70 23.66 -8.99
CA SER A 157 -8.41 23.82 -7.55
C SER A 157 -7.06 23.25 -7.11
N TYR A 158 -6.89 21.94 -7.24
CA TYR A 158 -5.68 21.24 -6.82
C TYR A 158 -5.58 19.87 -7.48
N ASP A 159 -4.38 19.31 -7.47
CA ASP A 159 -4.07 17.96 -7.90
C ASP A 159 -3.67 17.09 -6.70
N ILE A 160 -3.94 15.78 -6.80
CA ILE A 160 -3.53 14.79 -5.80
C ILE A 160 -2.34 14.01 -6.35
N TYR A 161 -1.30 13.91 -5.54
CA TYR A 161 -0.08 13.19 -5.88
C TYR A 161 0.17 12.07 -4.87
N TYR A 162 1.05 11.15 -5.27
CA TYR A 162 1.51 10.09 -4.41
C TYR A 162 3.04 9.98 -4.49
N ARG A 163 3.64 9.45 -3.43
CA ARG A 163 5.06 9.08 -3.39
C ARG A 163 5.22 7.75 -2.67
N ILE A 164 5.95 6.82 -3.29
CA ILE A 164 6.20 5.48 -2.74
C ILE A 164 7.68 5.38 -2.40
N TYR A 165 8.01 4.94 -1.19
CA TYR A 165 9.39 4.80 -0.75
C TYR A 165 9.54 3.75 0.35
N THR A 166 10.79 3.40 0.67
CA THR A 166 11.10 2.53 1.82
C THR A 166 11.83 3.32 2.89
N GLY A 167 11.68 2.89 4.13
CA GLY A 167 12.28 3.54 5.30
C GLY A 167 11.28 4.29 6.16
N GLU A 168 11.78 5.01 7.15
CA GLU A 168 10.96 5.62 8.20
C GLU A 168 9.88 6.56 7.63
N PRO A 169 8.63 6.46 8.11
CA PRO A 169 7.56 7.30 7.64
C PRO A 169 7.79 8.76 8.05
N GLN A 170 7.75 9.66 7.06
CA GLN A 170 7.93 11.09 7.27
C GLN A 170 6.62 11.72 7.78
N THR A 171 6.34 11.57 9.08
CA THR A 171 5.09 12.06 9.69
C THR A 171 5.15 13.52 10.14
N ASN A 172 6.36 14.08 10.29
CA ASN A 172 6.58 15.45 10.80
C ASN A 172 5.89 16.55 9.97
N GLN A 173 5.52 16.27 8.73
CA GLN A 173 4.90 17.22 7.80
C GLN A 173 3.36 17.08 7.74
N LEU A 174 2.76 16.11 8.42
CA LEU A 174 1.30 15.96 8.49
C LEU A 174 0.63 17.09 9.29
N ASP A 175 1.38 17.74 10.19
CA ASP A 175 0.89 18.80 11.08
C ASP A 175 1.27 20.21 10.61
N VAL A 176 2.01 20.35 9.50
CA VAL A 176 2.51 21.65 9.03
C VAL A 176 1.53 22.23 8.02
N LEU A 177 0.52 22.93 8.51
CA LEU A 177 -0.04 24.05 7.78
C LEU A 177 1.03 25.15 7.80
N GLU A 178 1.80 25.33 6.73
CA GLU A 178 2.64 26.50 6.63
C GLU A 178 1.77 27.77 6.72
N GLY A 179 1.83 28.44 7.88
CA GLY A 179 1.98 29.89 7.90
C GLY A 179 0.77 30.78 7.61
N HIS A 180 -0.47 30.35 7.81
CA HIS A 180 -1.56 31.31 8.07
C HIS A 180 -2.04 31.19 9.50
N ARG A 181 -1.26 31.86 10.37
CA ARG A 181 -1.66 32.33 11.68
C ARG A 181 -3.00 33.05 11.53
N LEU A 182 -4.08 32.37 11.87
CA LEU A 182 -5.37 33.01 12.12
C LEU A 182 -5.20 33.80 13.42
N ASP A 183 -4.71 35.03 13.29
CA ASP A 183 -4.89 36.02 14.35
C ASP A 183 -6.40 36.22 14.49
N LYS A 184 -6.93 35.66 15.57
CA LYS A 184 -8.32 35.78 15.99
C LYS A 184 -8.64 37.26 16.25
N PHE A 185 -9.75 37.73 15.71
CA PHE A 185 -10.54 38.79 16.34
C PHE A 185 -11.08 38.29 17.69
#